data_AF-A0A7R9W8N9-F1
#
_entry.id   AF-A0A7R9W8N9-F1
#
_cell.length_a   1.000
_cell.length_b   1.000
_cell.length_c   1.000
_cell.angle_alpha   90.00
_cell.angle_beta   90.00
_cell.angle_gamma   90.00
#
_symmetry.space_group_name_H-M   'P 1'
#
loop_
_entity.id
_entity.type
_entity.pdbx_description
1 polymer ?
#
loop_
_entity_poly.entity_id
_entity_poly.type
_entity_poly.pdbx_seq_one_letter_code
_entity_poly.pdbx_strand_id
1 'polypeptide(L)'
;EAKAARRGVWESYVEKVEAEVKAEAGDEFMHVTVCDIIDGSHFFVHAKSDLKRVAAVEAALDDLKAEVGTVHAPVEPKKNKIVACLFDDKSESAPKWFRARIEGKVVDEEAGEDLWRVTYIDYGNHEDVPVTRLRPLDTTLA
;
A
#
# COMPACT_ATOMS: atom_id res chain seq x y z
N GLU A 1 -2.58 28.72 -53.90
CA GLU A 1 -2.66 27.53 -54.77
C GLU A 1 -1.32 26.81 -55.03
N ALA A 2 -0.17 27.49 -55.17
CA ALA A 2 1.10 26.82 -55.53
C ALA A 2 1.67 25.85 -54.46
N LYS A 3 1.59 26.18 -53.16
CA LYS A 3 2.03 25.31 -52.04
C LYS A 3 1.14 24.07 -51.88
N ALA A 4 -0.18 24.24 -52.01
CA ALA A 4 -1.15 23.15 -51.90
C ALA A 4 -1.08 22.17 -53.09
N ALA A 5 -0.69 22.65 -54.26
CA ALA A 5 -0.59 21.85 -55.48
C ALA A 5 0.81 21.23 -55.72
N ARG A 6 1.78 21.41 -54.81
CA ARG A 6 3.17 20.87 -54.91
C ARG A 6 3.86 21.12 -56.26
N ARG A 7 3.75 22.34 -56.80
CA ARG A 7 4.36 22.71 -58.10
C ARG A 7 5.60 23.58 -57.91
N GLY A 8 6.64 23.37 -58.73
CA GLY A 8 7.88 24.16 -58.74
C GLY A 8 8.78 23.89 -57.52
N VAL A 9 9.17 24.93 -56.80
CA VAL A 9 10.07 24.85 -55.61
C VAL A 9 9.52 23.95 -54.49
N TRP A 10 8.24 23.57 -54.56
CA TRP A 10 7.54 22.71 -53.58
C TRP A 10 7.48 21.22 -53.95
N GLU A 11 7.99 20.82 -55.12
CA GLU A 11 7.91 19.44 -55.62
C GLU A 11 8.76 18.46 -54.79
N SER A 12 9.82 18.97 -54.14
CA SER A 12 10.70 18.24 -53.22
C SER A 12 10.59 18.71 -51.77
N TYR A 13 9.59 19.53 -51.43
CA TYR A 13 9.42 20.03 -50.07
C TYR A 13 8.93 18.90 -49.15
N VAL A 14 9.85 18.42 -48.32
CA VAL A 14 9.55 17.56 -47.17
C VAL A 14 9.41 18.49 -45.96
N GLU A 15 8.20 18.58 -45.44
CA GLU A 15 7.95 19.28 -44.19
C GLU A 15 8.81 18.63 -43.11
N LYS A 16 9.71 19.42 -42.52
CA LYS A 16 10.60 18.94 -41.48
C LYS A 16 9.74 18.73 -40.25
N VAL A 17 9.29 17.49 -40.04
CA VAL A 17 8.63 17.09 -38.81
C VAL A 17 9.70 17.19 -37.72
N GLU A 18 9.70 18.29 -36.99
CA GLU A 18 10.48 18.39 -35.76
C GLU A 18 9.89 17.37 -34.81
N ALA A 19 10.64 16.29 -34.57
CA ALA A 19 10.27 15.30 -33.58
C ALA A 19 10.09 16.03 -32.24
N GLU A 20 8.89 15.93 -31.66
CA GLU A 20 8.65 16.41 -30.30
C GLU A 20 9.70 15.76 -29.38
N VAL A 21 10.50 16.59 -28.71
CA VAL A 21 11.43 16.15 -27.70
C VAL A 21 10.60 15.55 -26.57
N LYS A 22 10.50 14.22 -26.55
CA LYS A 22 10.02 13.50 -25.36
C LYS A 22 10.92 13.92 -24.21
N ALA A 23 10.31 14.45 -23.16
CA ALA A 23 11.02 14.68 -21.90
C ALA A 23 11.72 13.38 -21.50
N GLU A 24 13.05 13.41 -21.41
CA GLU A 24 13.80 12.32 -20.80
C GLU A 24 13.37 12.27 -19.34
N ALA A 25 12.82 11.13 -18.92
CA ALA A 25 12.61 10.88 -17.50
C ALA A 25 13.97 10.98 -16.83
N GLY A 26 14.17 11.96 -15.96
CA GLY A 26 15.40 12.08 -15.20
C GLY A 26 15.61 10.80 -14.38
N ASP A 27 16.85 10.35 -14.29
CA ASP A 27 17.27 9.20 -13.48
C ASP A 27 17.22 9.55 -11.97
N GLU A 28 16.03 9.80 -11.43
CA GLU A 28 15.81 9.87 -9.98
C GLU A 28 15.54 8.48 -9.43
N PHE A 29 16.59 7.83 -8.95
CA PHE A 29 16.48 6.55 -8.26
C PHE A 29 16.16 6.73 -6.78
N MET A 30 15.16 5.99 -6.30
CA MET A 30 14.86 5.87 -4.87
C MET A 30 15.48 4.58 -4.31
N HIS A 31 16.22 4.69 -3.20
CA HIS A 31 16.65 3.50 -2.46
C HIS A 31 15.46 2.94 -1.67
N VAL A 32 15.15 1.66 -1.89
CA VAL A 32 14.02 0.99 -1.26
C VAL A 32 14.41 -0.37 -0.68
N THR A 33 13.60 -0.86 0.25
CA THR A 33 13.64 -2.25 0.75
C THR A 33 12.30 -2.90 0.43
N VAL A 34 12.30 -4.11 -0.13
CA VAL A 34 11.06 -4.87 -0.39
C VAL A 34 10.50 -5.36 0.95
N CYS A 35 9.23 -5.07 1.22
CA CYS A 35 8.55 -5.45 2.45
C CYS A 35 7.48 -6.54 2.27
N ASP A 36 6.93 -6.68 1.06
CA ASP A 36 6.01 -7.77 0.72
C ASP A 36 6.06 -8.07 -0.78
N ILE A 37 5.83 -9.33 -1.16
CA ILE A 37 5.86 -9.78 -2.57
C ILE A 37 4.59 -10.60 -2.84
N ILE A 38 3.76 -10.12 -3.76
CA ILE A 38 2.60 -10.87 -4.26
C ILE A 38 3.04 -11.74 -5.45
N ASP A 39 3.68 -11.11 -6.44
CA ASP A 39 4.21 -11.77 -7.62
C ASP A 39 5.39 -10.98 -8.24
N GLY A 40 5.89 -11.42 -9.39
CA GLY A 40 7.04 -10.78 -10.07
C GLY A 40 6.79 -9.35 -10.58
N SER A 41 5.54 -8.89 -10.59
CA SER A 41 5.10 -7.56 -11.01
C SER A 41 4.38 -6.75 -9.93
N HIS A 42 3.99 -7.39 -8.82
CA HIS A 42 3.28 -6.75 -7.71
C HIS A 42 4.02 -7.05 -6.39
N PHE A 43 4.64 -6.01 -5.84
CA PHE A 43 5.34 -6.07 -4.57
C PHE A 43 5.31 -4.69 -3.92
N PHE A 44 5.51 -4.65 -2.61
CA PHE A 44 5.53 -3.42 -1.84
C PHE A 44 6.93 -3.15 -1.32
N VAL A 45 7.23 -1.88 -1.16
CA VAL A 45 8.54 -1.42 -0.72
C VAL A 45 8.41 -0.32 0.32
N HIS A 46 9.39 -0.24 1.21
CA HIS A 46 9.65 0.95 2.02
C HIS A 46 10.73 1.78 1.36
N ALA A 47 10.49 3.09 1.23
CA ALA A 47 11.57 4.02 0.96
C ALA A 47 12.58 3.98 2.11
N LYS A 48 13.88 3.97 1.80
CA LYS A 48 14.94 3.91 2.83
C LYS A 48 14.85 5.09 3.82
N SER A 49 14.33 6.23 3.37
CA SER A 49 14.04 7.40 4.21
C SER A 49 12.97 7.15 5.27
N ASP A 50 12.03 6.26 5.02
CA ASP A 50 10.87 6.01 5.89
C ASP A 50 11.09 4.88 6.89
N LEU A 51 12.17 4.11 6.76
CA LEU A 51 12.45 2.96 7.65
C LEU A 51 12.47 3.35 9.13
N LYS A 52 12.97 4.54 9.48
CA LYS A 52 12.94 5.05 10.86
C LYS A 52 11.52 5.29 11.36
N ARG A 53 10.64 5.80 10.50
CA ARG A 53 9.23 6.03 10.82
C ARG A 53 8.50 4.70 10.98
N VAL A 54 8.74 3.74 10.09
CA VAL A 54 8.14 2.39 10.18
C VAL A 54 8.54 1.74 11.51
N ALA A 55 9.84 1.73 11.84
CA ALA A 55 10.32 1.16 13.11
C ALA A 55 9.73 1.86 14.35
N ALA A 56 9.52 3.18 14.30
CA ALA A 56 8.88 3.92 15.38
C ALA A 56 7.40 3.55 15.56
N VAL A 57 6.69 3.31 14.45
CA VAL A 57 5.30 2.82 14.47
C VAL A 57 5.25 1.40 15.04
N GLU A 58 6.14 0.50 14.62
CA GLU A 58 6.23 -0.86 15.17
C GLU A 58 6.46 -0.85 16.68
N ALA A 59 7.40 -0.03 17.17
CA ALA A 59 7.67 0.11 18.60
C ALA A 59 6.44 0.62 19.38
N ALA A 60 5.74 1.63 18.84
CA ALA A 60 4.52 2.14 19.49
C ALA A 60 3.38 1.12 19.51
N LEU A 61 3.31 0.24 18.51
CA LEU A 61 2.34 -0.87 18.47
C LEU A 61 2.72 -2.02 19.43
N ASP A 62 4.01 -2.25 19.66
CA ASP A 62 4.48 -3.17 20.70
C ASP A 62 4.16 -2.66 22.10
N ASP A 63 4.29 -1.34 22.34
CA ASP A 63 3.85 -0.71 23.59
C ASP A 63 2.34 -0.86 23.79
N LEU A 64 1.55 -0.61 22.74
CA LEU A 64 0.10 -0.84 22.76
C LEU A 64 -0.22 -2.31 23.09
N LYS A 65 0.47 -3.26 22.45
CA LYS A 65 0.32 -4.70 22.74
C LYS A 65 0.59 -5.02 24.20
N ALA A 66 1.61 -4.41 24.80
CA ALA A 66 1.95 -4.61 26.20
C ALA A 66 0.88 -4.06 27.15
N GLU A 67 0.23 -2.96 26.77
CA GLU A 67 -0.85 -2.33 27.55
C GLU A 67 -2.18 -3.10 27.45
N VAL A 68 -2.63 -3.40 26.24
CA VAL A 68 -3.98 -3.95 26.00
C VAL A 68 -4.00 -5.47 25.84
N GLY A 69 -2.84 -6.11 25.68
CA GLY A 69 -2.70 -7.53 25.39
C GLY A 69 -3.30 -7.93 24.03
N THR A 70 -3.65 -9.21 23.90
CA THR A 70 -4.27 -9.77 22.68
C THR A 70 -5.76 -10.05 22.84
N VAL A 71 -6.31 -9.93 24.06
CA VAL A 71 -7.69 -10.29 24.41
C VAL A 71 -8.39 -9.06 25.00
N HIS A 72 -8.85 -8.14 24.15
CA HIS A 72 -9.55 -6.93 24.61
C HIS A 72 -10.66 -6.51 23.64
N ALA A 73 -11.50 -5.56 24.07
CA ALA A 73 -12.74 -5.15 23.41
C ALA A 73 -12.54 -4.84 21.90
N PRO A 74 -13.29 -5.52 21.01
CA PRO A 74 -13.19 -5.32 19.57
C PRO A 74 -13.61 -3.90 19.20
N VAL A 75 -12.90 -3.32 18.23
CA VAL A 75 -13.33 -2.07 17.59
C VAL A 75 -14.59 -2.32 16.77
N GLU A 76 -15.54 -1.38 16.75
CA GLU A 76 -16.62 -1.43 15.77
C GLU A 76 -16.02 -1.30 14.36
N PRO A 77 -16.12 -2.35 13.53
CA PRO A 77 -15.49 -2.37 12.22
C PRO A 77 -16.27 -1.48 11.26
N LYS A 78 -15.54 -0.56 10.61
CA LYS A 78 -16.11 0.40 9.66
C LYS A 78 -15.15 0.57 8.50
N LYS A 79 -15.66 0.52 7.27
CA LYS A 79 -14.87 0.77 6.06
C LYS A 79 -14.07 2.08 6.18
N ASN A 80 -12.82 2.04 5.74
CA ASN A 80 -11.80 3.08 5.79
C ASN A 80 -11.31 3.47 7.20
N LYS A 81 -11.76 2.82 8.27
CA LYS A 81 -11.24 3.06 9.61
C LYS A 81 -9.85 2.44 9.74
N ILE A 82 -8.90 3.21 10.26
CA ILE A 82 -7.56 2.74 10.60
C ILE A 82 -7.59 2.18 12.02
N VAL A 83 -7.04 0.99 12.19
CA VAL A 83 -7.09 0.18 13.39
C VAL A 83 -5.75 -0.50 13.61
N ALA A 84 -5.50 -0.95 14.83
CA ALA A 84 -4.44 -1.91 15.07
C ALA A 84 -4.99 -3.30 14.73
N CYS A 85 -4.26 -4.07 13.94
CA CYS A 85 -4.61 -5.43 13.57
C CYS A 85 -3.52 -6.38 14.05
N LEU A 86 -3.93 -7.42 14.78
CA LEU A 86 -3.04 -8.51 15.16
C LEU A 86 -2.72 -9.35 13.92
N PHE A 87 -1.44 -9.62 13.68
CA PHE A 87 -0.93 -10.54 12.67
C PHE A 87 -0.23 -11.69 13.40
N ASP A 88 -0.74 -12.90 13.18
CA ASP A 88 -0.20 -14.13 13.78
C ASP A 88 0.48 -14.97 12.70
N ASP A 89 1.72 -14.60 12.38
CA ASP A 89 2.56 -15.45 11.54
C ASP A 89 3.12 -16.60 12.38
N LYS A 90 2.89 -17.83 11.91
CA LYS A 90 3.41 -19.05 12.53
C LYS A 90 4.95 -19.13 12.49
N SER A 91 5.60 -18.31 11.68
CA SER A 91 7.06 -18.21 11.62
C SER A 91 7.65 -17.37 12.77
N GLU A 92 6.85 -16.48 13.37
CA GLU A 92 7.28 -15.57 14.43
C GLU A 92 7.07 -16.19 15.81
N SER A 93 7.90 -15.79 16.78
CA SER A 93 7.80 -16.32 18.15
C SER A 93 6.57 -15.81 18.92
N ALA A 94 5.98 -14.70 18.47
CA ALA A 94 4.77 -14.13 19.03
C ALA A 94 4.00 -13.29 17.99
N PRO A 95 2.66 -13.20 18.11
CA PRO A 95 1.85 -12.33 17.26
C PRO A 95 2.26 -10.85 17.37
N LYS A 96 2.21 -10.09 16.27
CA LYS A 96 2.58 -8.67 16.22
C LYS A 96 1.39 -7.80 15.83
N TRP A 97 1.38 -6.54 16.27
CA TRP A 97 0.35 -5.59 15.85
C TRP A 97 0.87 -4.74 14.70
N PHE A 98 -0.02 -4.46 13.75
CA PHE A 98 0.26 -3.61 12.60
C PHE A 98 -0.86 -2.60 12.43
N ARG A 99 -0.55 -1.47 11.79
CA ARG A 99 -1.59 -0.54 11.34
C ARG A 99 -2.31 -1.13 10.14
N ALA A 100 -3.62 -1.16 10.20
CA ALA A 100 -4.43 -1.68 9.13
C ALA A 100 -5.64 -0.80 8.85
N ARG A 101 -6.05 -0.73 7.59
CA ARG A 101 -7.29 -0.08 7.18
C ARG A 101 -8.33 -1.15 6.86
N ILE A 102 -9.53 -1.00 7.41
CA ILE A 102 -10.65 -1.88 7.09
C ILE A 102 -11.18 -1.54 5.69
N GLU A 103 -11.14 -2.50 4.77
CA GLU A 103 -11.65 -2.34 3.41
C GLU A 103 -13.15 -2.68 3.30
N GLY A 104 -13.62 -3.62 4.13
CA GLY A 104 -15.03 -3.99 4.20
C GLY A 104 -15.26 -5.36 4.80
N LYS A 105 -16.54 -5.71 4.98
CA LYS A 105 -16.95 -7.05 5.39
C LYS A 105 -16.78 -8.02 4.22
N VAL A 106 -16.27 -9.22 4.51
CA VAL A 106 -16.17 -10.32 3.57
C VAL A 106 -17.34 -11.28 3.80
N VAL A 107 -17.95 -11.75 2.72
CA VAL A 107 -18.99 -12.77 2.78
C VAL A 107 -18.30 -14.11 2.54
N ASP A 108 -18.11 -14.86 3.61
CA ASP A 108 -17.61 -16.23 3.58
C ASP A 108 -18.58 -17.09 4.42
N GLU A 109 -19.36 -17.92 3.74
CA GLU A 109 -20.37 -18.77 4.39
C GLU A 109 -19.74 -19.95 5.15
N GLU A 110 -18.48 -20.30 4.85
CA GLU A 110 -17.77 -21.43 5.45
C GLU A 110 -16.97 -21.01 6.70
N ALA A 111 -16.61 -19.73 6.81
CA ALA A 111 -15.80 -19.21 7.91
C ALA A 111 -16.46 -19.36 9.31
N GLY A 112 -17.79 -19.46 9.37
CA GLY A 112 -18.53 -19.57 10.63
C GLY A 112 -18.49 -18.33 11.53
N GLU A 113 -17.79 -17.27 11.11
CA GLU A 113 -17.71 -15.97 11.77
C GLU A 113 -17.60 -14.83 10.75
N ASP A 114 -17.90 -13.60 11.18
CA ASP A 114 -17.81 -12.42 10.34
C ASP A 114 -16.35 -12.02 10.10
N LEU A 115 -15.91 -12.13 8.84
CA LEU A 115 -14.58 -11.69 8.41
C LEU A 115 -14.60 -10.27 7.83
N TRP A 116 -13.49 -9.58 8.04
CA TRP A 116 -13.25 -8.23 7.56
C TRP A 116 -11.92 -8.18 6.82
N ARG A 117 -11.96 -7.68 5.58
CA ARG A 117 -10.76 -7.45 4.80
C ARG A 117 -10.04 -6.24 5.36
N VAL A 118 -8.76 -6.41 5.66
CA VAL A 118 -7.86 -5.34 6.07
C VAL A 118 -6.68 -5.21 5.12
N THR A 119 -6.18 -3.99 4.98
CA THR A 119 -4.90 -3.68 4.30
C THR A 119 -3.91 -3.24 5.35
N TYR A 120 -2.77 -3.89 5.45
CA TYR A 120 -1.66 -3.45 6.29
C TYR A 120 -1.01 -2.23 5.66
N ILE A 121 -1.35 -1.03 6.14
CA ILE A 121 -1.08 0.21 5.39
C ILE A 121 0.40 0.54 5.25
N ASP A 122 1.25 -0.02 6.11
CA ASP A 122 2.71 0.13 6.03
C ASP A 122 3.37 -0.94 5.16
N TYR A 123 2.69 -2.05 4.82
CA TYR A 123 3.30 -3.21 4.13
C TYR A 123 2.60 -3.57 2.81
N GLY A 124 1.36 -3.12 2.62
CA GLY A 124 0.58 -3.26 1.40
C GLY A 124 -0.18 -4.57 1.26
N ASN A 125 0.22 -5.63 1.96
CA ASN A 125 -0.50 -6.90 1.97
C ASN A 125 -1.90 -6.78 2.61
N HIS A 126 -2.77 -7.73 2.29
CA HIS A 126 -4.14 -7.80 2.78
C HIS A 126 -4.40 -9.12 3.49
N GLU A 127 -5.34 -9.12 4.44
CA GLU A 127 -5.80 -10.32 5.12
C GLU A 127 -7.29 -10.20 5.45
N ASP A 128 -8.00 -11.33 5.43
CA ASP A 128 -9.38 -11.43 5.88
C ASP A 128 -9.36 -11.93 7.33
N VAL A 129 -9.72 -11.06 8.27
CA VAL A 129 -9.56 -11.31 9.72
C VAL A 129 -10.88 -11.16 10.47
N PRO A 130 -11.11 -11.94 11.54
CA PRO A 130 -12.23 -11.70 12.43
C PRO A 130 -12.04 -10.40 13.23
N VAL A 131 -13.15 -9.82 13.67
CA VAL A 131 -13.15 -8.57 14.47
C VAL A 131 -12.34 -8.71 15.77
N THR A 132 -12.17 -9.93 16.28
CA THR A 132 -11.38 -10.26 17.47
C THR A 132 -9.90 -9.89 17.32
N ARG A 133 -9.38 -9.78 16.09
CA ARG A 133 -8.00 -9.34 15.79
C ARG A 133 -7.85 -7.81 15.62
N LEU A 134 -8.93 -7.03 15.76
CA LEU A 134 -8.92 -5.59 15.53
C LEU A 134 -9.05 -4.79 16.83
N ARG A 135 -8.26 -3.72 16.99
CA ARG A 135 -8.35 -2.78 18.13
C ARG A 135 -8.39 -1.33 17.66
N PRO A 136 -8.99 -0.44 18.47
CA PRO A 136 -8.83 0.99 18.27
C PRO A 136 -7.34 1.36 18.20
N LEU A 137 -7.01 2.26 17.28
CA LEU A 137 -5.68 2.85 17.19
C LEU A 137 -5.78 4.32 17.59
N ASP A 138 -4.82 4.79 18.39
CA ASP A 138 -4.74 6.20 18.73
C ASP A 138 -4.56 7.05 17.47
N THR A 139 -5.21 8.22 17.41
CA THR A 139 -5.14 9.13 16.26
C THR A 139 -3.74 9.62 15.91
N THR A 140 -2.79 9.57 16.85
CA THR A 140 -1.38 9.87 16.63
C THR A 140 -0.66 8.81 15.81
N LEU A 141 -1.19 7.58 15.80
CA LEU A 141 -0.70 6.46 15.00
C LEU A 141 -1.59 6.16 13.79
N ALA A 142 -2.83 6.66 13.76
CA ALA A 142 -3.77 6.47 12.66
C ALA A 142 -3.36 7.20 11.37
#